data_AF-A0A401I240-F1
#
_entry.id   AF-A0A401I240-F1
#
_cell.length_a   1.000
_cell.length_b   1.000
_cell.length_c   1.000
_cell.angle_alpha   90.00
_cell.angle_beta   90.00
_cell.angle_gamma   90.00
#
_symmetry.space_group_name_H-M   'P 1'
#
loop_
_entity.id
_entity.type
_entity.pdbx_description
1 polymer ?
#
loop_
_entity_poly.entity_id
_entity_poly.type
_entity_poly.pdbx_seq_one_letter_code
_entity_poly.pdbx_strand_id
1 'polypeptide(L)' 'MSAPPDGLMMVLYIFLSFWLALALAAALQPRLLWRVVQGWQSAQEPPALHFHLMRIGGVVVSILVVWYLFF' A
#
# COMPACT_ATOMS: atom_id res chain seq x y z
N MET A 1 14.46 15.37 -27.33
CA MET A 1 14.95 14.25 -26.51
C MET A 1 14.60 14.58 -25.07
N SER A 2 13.57 13.94 -24.51
CA SER A 2 13.29 14.03 -23.07
C SER A 2 14.48 13.41 -22.34
N ALA A 3 15.05 14.11 -21.36
CA ALA A 3 16.11 13.57 -20.54
C ALA A 3 15.69 12.19 -20.00
N PRO A 4 16.59 11.19 -19.96
CA PRO A 4 16.28 9.94 -19.26
C PRO A 4 15.85 10.33 -17.83
N PRO A 5 14.78 9.71 -17.29
CA PRO A 5 14.34 10.05 -15.94
C PRO A 5 15.54 9.88 -15.02
N ASP A 6 15.86 10.93 -14.26
CA ASP A 6 16.92 10.88 -13.27
C ASP A 6 16.73 9.60 -12.46
N GLY A 7 17.80 8.80 -12.27
CA GLY A 7 17.66 7.48 -11.65
C GLY A 7 16.92 7.52 -10.30
N LEU A 8 17.00 8.66 -9.61
CA LEU A 8 16.22 8.98 -8.41
C LEU A 8 14.70 8.97 -8.64
N MET A 9 14.20 9.60 -9.72
CA MET A 9 12.79 9.59 -10.07
C MET A 9 12.32 8.17 -10.39
N MET A 10 13.13 7.39 -11.11
CA MET A 10 12.78 6.00 -11.41
C MET A 10 12.64 5.15 -10.14
N VAL A 11 13.55 5.30 -9.17
CA VAL A 11 13.47 4.63 -7.87
C VAL A 11 12.20 5.05 -7.11
N LEU A 12 11.87 6.35 -7.11
CA LEU A 12 10.64 6.85 -6.48
C LEU A 12 9.38 6.27 -7.12
N TYR A 13 9.32 6.19 -8.46
CA TYR A 13 8.18 5.59 -9.17
C TYR A 13 7.99 4.11 -8.82
N ILE A 14 9.07 3.33 -8.79
CA ILE A 14 9.03 1.91 -8.43
C ILE A 14 8.57 1.75 -6.97
N PHE A 15 9.13 2.57 -6.07
CA PHE A 15 8.78 2.57 -4.66
C PHE A 15 7.30 2.89 -4.45
N LEU A 16 6.79 3.95 -5.08
CA LEU A 16 5.39 4.35 -4.97
C LEU A 16 4.43 3.34 -5.60
N SER A 17 4.82 2.71 -6.72
CA SER A 17 4.05 1.63 -7.35
C SER A 17 3.94 0.40 -6.44
N PHE A 18 5.02 0.06 -5.73
CA PHE A 18 5.01 -0.99 -4.73
C PHE A 18 4.08 -0.64 -3.55
N TRP A 19 4.14 0.59 -3.05
CA TRP A 19 3.26 1.07 -1.99
C TRP A 19 1.80 1.12 -2.41
N LEU A 20 1.51 1.47 -3.66
CA LEU A 20 0.16 1.40 -4.22
C LEU A 20 -0.37 -0.04 -4.20
N ALA A 21 0.44 -1.02 -4.61
CA ALA A 21 0.05 -2.43 -4.57
C ALA A 21 -0.24 -2.91 -3.14
N LEU A 22 0.58 -2.50 -2.16
CA LEU A 22 0.33 -2.80 -0.75
C LEU A 22 -0.93 -2.13 -0.21
N ALA A 23 -1.16 -0.86 -0.56
CA ALA A 23 -2.36 -0.12 -0.14
C ALA A 23 -3.64 -0.75 -0.72
N LEU A 24 -3.60 -1.20 -1.98
CA LEU A 24 -4.69 -1.95 -2.61
C LEU A 24 -4.90 -3.31 -1.95
N ALA A 25 -3.84 -4.04 -1.61
CA ALA A 25 -3.94 -5.29 -0.85
C ALA A 25 -4.58 -5.07 0.52
N ALA A 26 -4.23 -3.96 1.21
CA ALA A 26 -4.83 -3.57 2.48
C ALA A 26 -6.31 -3.20 2.33
N ALA A 27 -6.68 -2.53 1.24
CA ALA A 27 -8.05 -2.15 0.91
C ALA A 27 -8.96 -3.34 0.58
N LEU A 28 -8.48 -4.27 -0.25
CA LEU A 28 -9.27 -5.40 -0.75
C LEU A 28 -9.32 -6.57 0.24
N GLN A 29 -8.14 -6.99 0.72
CA GLN A 29 -7.99 -8.19 1.54
C GLN A 29 -7.07 -7.92 2.75
N PRO A 30 -7.50 -7.06 3.69
CA PRO A 30 -6.69 -6.66 4.85
C PRO A 30 -6.26 -7.85 5.72
N ARG A 31 -7.10 -8.89 5.82
CA ARG A 31 -6.79 -10.10 6.62
C ARG A 31 -5.65 -10.91 6.03
N LEU A 32 -5.60 -11.03 4.70
CA LEU A 32 -4.50 -11.75 4.03
C LEU A 32 -3.21 -10.94 4.16
N LEU A 33 -3.26 -9.63 3.93
CA LEU A 33 -2.10 -8.77 4.09
C LEU A 33 -1.57 -8.83 5.53
N TRP A 34 -2.46 -8.72 6.51
CA TRP A 34 -2.10 -8.85 7.92
C TRP A 34 -1.48 -10.21 8.22
N ARG A 35 -2.05 -11.32 7.72
CA ARG A 35 -1.52 -12.66 7.94
C ARG A 35 -0.11 -12.83 7.39
N VAL A 36 0.18 -12.23 6.24
CA VAL A 36 1.51 -12.27 5.61
C VAL A 36 2.52 -11.41 6.37
N VAL A 37 2.15 -10.17 6.72
CA VAL A 37 3.08 -9.17 7.26
C VAL A 37 3.25 -9.29 8.78
N GLN A 38 2.15 -9.54 9.51
CA GLN A 38 2.08 -9.49 10.97
C GLN A 38 1.57 -10.80 11.59
N GLY A 39 1.03 -11.73 10.79
CA GLY A 39 0.47 -12.99 11.27
C GLY A 39 1.52 -13.95 11.85
N TRP A 40 2.79 -13.77 11.54
CA TRP A 40 3.89 -14.52 12.16
C TRP A 40 4.23 -14.03 13.57
N GLN A 41 3.91 -12.77 13.89
CA GLN A 41 4.27 -12.13 15.15
C GLN A 41 3.16 -12.22 16.21
N SER A 42 1.94 -12.54 15.80
CA SER A 42 0.74 -12.44 16.64
C SER A 42 0.11 -13.80 16.89
N ALA A 43 -0.09 -14.13 18.17
CA ALA A 43 -0.73 -15.38 18.59
C ALA A 43 -2.27 -15.34 18.50
N GLN A 44 -2.86 -14.14 18.32
CA GLN A 44 -4.30 -13.92 18.28
C GLN A 44 -4.68 -12.99 17.12
N GLU A 45 -5.82 -13.28 16.49
CA GLU A 45 -6.33 -12.47 15.39
C GLU A 45 -6.88 -11.12 15.89
N PRO A 46 -6.55 -10.00 15.24
CA PRO A 46 -7.04 -8.68 15.60
C PRO A 46 -8.57 -8.59 15.55
N PRO A 47 -9.17 -7.67 16.33
CA PRO A 47 -10.59 -7.42 16.26
C PRO A 47 -11.01 -6.93 14.87
N ALA A 48 -12.27 -7.18 14.49
CA ALA A 48 -12.80 -6.81 13.17
C ALA A 48 -12.59 -5.32 12.82
N LEU A 49 -12.67 -4.43 13.83
CA LEU A 49 -12.44 -3.00 13.67
C LEU A 49 -11.05 -2.68 13.09
N HIS A 50 -10.02 -3.43 13.46
CA HIS A 50 -8.66 -3.25 12.93
C HIS A 50 -8.63 -3.46 11.41
N PHE A 51 -9.31 -4.50 10.91
CA PHE A 51 -9.39 -4.76 9.48
C PHE A 51 -10.22 -3.72 8.73
N HIS A 52 -11.27 -3.17 9.35
CA HIS A 52 -12.02 -2.05 8.76
C HIS A 52 -11.16 -0.79 8.64
N LEU A 53 -10.37 -0.47 9.67
CA LEU A 53 -9.42 0.64 9.64
C LEU A 53 -8.34 0.44 8.58
N MET A 54 -7.81 -0.79 8.44
CA MET A 54 -6.88 -1.12 7.35
C MET A 54 -7.49 -0.90 5.97
N ARG A 55 -8.77 -1.24 5.78
CA ARG A 55 -9.44 -1.00 4.49
C ARG A 55 -9.56 0.49 4.19
N ILE A 56 -10.05 1.27 5.15
CA ILE A 56 -10.22 2.71 4.99
C ILE A 56 -8.86 3.37 4.73
N GLY A 57 -7.85 3.04 5.53
CA GLY A 57 -6.48 3.52 5.35
C GLY A 57 -5.91 3.13 3.99
N GLY A 58 -6.08 1.88 3.56
CA GLY A 58 -5.65 1.40 2.25
C GLY A 58 -6.31 2.16 1.09
N VAL A 59 -7.61 2.44 1.16
CA VAL A 59 -8.32 3.25 0.16
C VAL A 59 -7.79 4.68 0.12
N VAL A 60 -7.66 5.33 1.27
CA VAL A 60 -7.16 6.71 1.35
C VAL A 60 -5.74 6.82 0.80
N VAL A 61 -4.84 5.92 1.20
CA VAL A 61 -3.46 5.91 0.71
C VAL A 61 -3.42 5.62 -0.79
N SER A 62 -4.24 4.70 -1.30
CA SER A 62 -4.30 4.41 -2.73
C SER A 62 -4.71 5.64 -3.54
N ILE A 63 -5.70 6.39 -3.07
CA ILE A 63 -6.14 7.64 -3.72
C ILE A 63 -5.00 8.67 -3.74
N LEU A 64 -4.30 8.87 -2.62
CA LEU A 64 -3.20 9.83 -2.53
C LEU A 64 -2.02 9.45 -3.43
N VAL A 65 -1.65 8.17 -3.48
CA VAL A 65 -0.54 7.69 -4.31
C VAL A 65 -0.89 7.77 -5.79
N VAL A 66 -2.11 7.39 -6.18
CA VAL A 66 -2.59 7.57 -7.56
C VAL A 66 -2.60 9.05 -7.92
N TRP A 67 -3.11 9.92 -7.04
CA TRP A 67 -3.09 11.34 -7.29
C TRP A 67 -1.66 11.86 -7.54
N TYR A 68 -0.71 11.53 -6.67
CA TYR A 68 0.68 11.94 -6.82
C TYR A 68 1.40 11.35 -8.05
N LEU A 69 1.02 10.14 -8.50
CA LEU A 69 1.64 9.50 -9.66
C LEU A 69 1.17 10.08 -10.99
N PHE A 70 -0.05 10.63 -11.05
CA PHE A 70 -0.71 11.00 -12.30
C PHE A 70 -1.06 12.49 -12.42
N PHE A 71 -1.02 13.28 -11.34
CA PHE A 71 -1.34 14.71 -11.29
C PHE A 71 -0.20 15.49 -10.64
#